data_AF-A0A838WZC5-F1
#
_entry.id   AF-A0A838WZC5-F1
#
_cell.length_a   1.000
_cell.length_b   1.000
_cell.length_c   1.000
_cell.angle_alpha   90.00
_cell.angle_beta   90.00
_cell.angle_gamma   90.00
#
_symmetry.space_group_name_H-M   'P 1'
#
loop_
_entity.id
_entity.type
_entity.pdbx_description
1 polymer ?
#
loop_
_entity_poly.entity_id
_entity_poly.type
_entity_poly.pdbx_seq_one_letter_code
_entity_poly.pdbx_strand_id
1 'polypeptide(L)' 'MANEEKGKFLTVAEVADIMRVSKMTVYRLVHAGDLPAVRVGRSFRVNE' A
#
# COMPACT_ATOMS: atom_id res chain seq x y z
N MET A 1 6.61 -25.59 1.63
CA MET A 1 5.75 -24.60 0.97
C MET A 1 6.51 -23.28 0.97
N ALA A 2 7.40 -23.10 0.00
CA ALA A 2 8.14 -21.85 -0.18
C ALA A 2 7.35 -21.05 -1.22
N ASN A 3 6.61 -20.03 -0.79
CA ASN A 3 5.86 -19.22 -1.74
C ASN A 3 6.21 -17.73 -1.60
N GLU A 4 6.99 -17.28 -2.58
CA GLU A 4 6.95 -15.94 -3.17
C GLU A 4 7.26 -14.75 -2.27
N GLU A 5 8.51 -14.67 -1.80
CA GLU A 5 9.16 -13.41 -1.39
C GLU A 5 9.51 -12.53 -2.62
N LYS A 6 8.55 -12.35 -3.53
CA LYS A 6 8.62 -11.34 -4.58
C LYS A 6 7.73 -10.20 -4.12
N GLY A 7 8.32 -9.20 -3.45
CA GLY A 7 7.64 -8.07 -2.79
C GLY A 7 6.30 -7.73 -3.43
N LYS A 8 5.21 -8.14 -2.78
CA LYS A 8 3.87 -7.97 -3.30
C LYS A 8 3.45 -6.52 -3.09
N PHE A 9 3.36 -5.78 -4.18
CA PHE A 9 2.87 -4.40 -4.15
C PHE A 9 1.35 -4.37 -4.11
N LEU A 10 0.81 -3.95 -2.97
CA LEU A 10 -0.62 -3.74 -2.78
C LEU A 10 -1.04 -2.37 -3.31
N THR A 11 -2.25 -2.28 -3.85
CA THR A 11 -2.88 -1.00 -4.16
C THR A 11 -3.38 -0.32 -2.88
N VAL A 12 -3.58 0.99 -2.95
CA VAL A 12 -4.21 1.78 -1.88
C VAL A 12 -5.58 1.21 -1.46
N ALA A 13 -6.33 0.63 -2.40
CA ALA A 13 -7.63 0.03 -2.12
C ALA A 13 -7.49 -1.27 -1.32
N GLU A 14 -6.59 -2.16 -1.74
CA GLU A 14 -6.33 -3.42 -1.03
C GLU A 14 -5.81 -3.17 0.39
N VAL A 15 -4.91 -2.20 0.57
CA VAL A 15 -4.44 -1.82 1.91
C VAL A 15 -5.57 -1.23 2.76
N ALA A 16 -6.45 -0.41 2.17
CA ALA A 16 -7.58 0.16 2.88
C ALA A 16 -8.52 -0.94 3.41
N ASP A 17 -8.77 -1.97 2.60
CA ASP A 17 -9.62 -3.11 2.96
C ASP A 17 -8.97 -3.96 4.07
N ILE A 18 -7.65 -4.21 3.97
CA ILE A 18 -6.88 -4.98 4.98
C ILE A 18 -6.84 -4.24 6.32
N MET A 19 -6.50 -2.94 6.31
CA MET A 19 -6.38 -2.13 7.53
C MET A 19 -7.74 -1.67 8.06
N ARG A 20 -8.83 -1.90 7.31
CA ARG A 20 -10.21 -1.43 7.61
C ARG A 20 -10.29 0.09 7.80
N VAL A 21 -9.56 0.82 6.96
CA VAL A 21 -9.54 2.29 6.95
C VAL A 21 -10.01 2.82 5.60
N SER A 22 -10.33 4.11 5.52
CA SER A 22 -10.63 4.72 4.22
C SER A 22 -9.37 4.86 3.36
N LYS A 23 -9.53 4.87 2.03
CA LYS A 23 -8.43 5.18 1.08
C LYS A 23 -7.72 6.50 1.43
N MET A 24 -8.45 7.48 1.97
CA MET A 24 -7.89 8.76 2.39
C MET A 24 -6.94 8.61 3.58
N THR A 25 -7.24 7.71 4.52
CA THR A 25 -6.30 7.39 5.62
C THR A 25 -5.03 6.77 5.07
N VAL A 26 -5.13 5.83 4.13
CA VAL A 26 -3.94 5.25 3.47
C VAL A 26 -3.13 6.33 2.75
N TYR A 27 -3.77 7.22 1.98
CA TYR A 27 -3.08 8.35 1.35
C TYR A 27 -2.39 9.26 2.38
N ARG A 28 -3.02 9.55 3.52
CA ARG A 28 -2.42 10.35 4.58
C ARG A 28 -1.18 9.67 5.16
N LEU A 29 -1.24 8.36 5.43
CA LEU A 29 -0.09 7.61 5.93
C LEU A 29 1.07 7.59 4.94
N VAL A 30 0.78 7.44 3.65
CA VAL A 30 1.80 7.52 2.60
C VAL A 30 2.44 8.90 2.54
N HIS A 31 1.65 9.98 2.62
CA HIS A 31 2.18 11.35 2.60
C HIS A 31 2.90 11.73 3.91
N ALA A 32 2.53 11.14 5.04
CA ALA A 32 3.21 11.29 6.31
C ALA A 32 4.53 10.50 6.38
N GLY A 33 4.73 9.52 5.49
CA GLY A 33 5.88 8.62 5.51
C GLY A 33 5.73 7.42 6.43
N ASP A 34 4.57 7.27 7.09
CA ASP A 34 4.26 6.15 7.99
C ASP A 34 4.01 4.84 7.23
N LEU A 35 3.67 4.92 5.94
CA LEU A 35 3.41 3.76 5.10
C LEU A 35 4.31 3.79 3.85
N PRO A 36 5.27 2.85 3.72
CA PRO A 36 6.19 2.82 2.59
C PRO A 36 5.45 2.50 1.29
N ALA A 37 5.41 3.47 0.39
CA ALA A 37 4.77 3.32 -0.92
C ALA A 37 5.64 3.87 -2.04
N VAL A 38 5.55 3.21 -3.19
CA VAL A 38 6.17 3.61 -4.45
C VAL A 38 5.10 4.21 -5.35
N ARG A 39 5.41 5.39 -5.93
CA ARG A 39 4.55 5.99 -6.94
C ARG A 39 4.80 5.32 -8.29
N VAL A 40 3.76 4.71 -8.86
CA VAL A 40 3.79 4.10 -10.19
C VAL A 40 2.80 4.85 -11.09
N GLY A 41 3.34 5.73 -11.93
CA GLY A 41 2.55 6.64 -12.76
C GLY A 41 1.68 7.58 -11.92
N ARG A 42 0.36 7.48 -12.08
CA ARG A 42 -0.64 8.29 -11.34
C ARG A 42 -1.12 7.64 -10.04
N SER A 43 -0.67 6.42 -9.74
CA SER A 43 -1.15 5.63 -8.59
C SER A 43 -0.01 5.32 -7.62
N PHE A 44 -0.38 4.98 -6.38
CA PHE A 44 0.55 4.51 -5.35
C PHE A 44 0.43 3.00 -5.18
N ARG A 45 1.58 2.36 -4.94
CA ARG A 45 1.74 0.95 -4.65
C ARG A 45 2.43 0.82 -3.30
N VAL A 46 1.81 0.17 -2.35
CA VAL A 46 2.32 -0.03 -0.99
C VAL A 46 3.06 -1.35 -0.95
N ASN A 47 4.25 -1.38 -0.35
CA ASN A 47 4.94 -2.64 -0.09
C ASN A 47 4.36 -3.28 1.17
N GLU A 48 4.20 -4.61 1.19
CA GLU A 48 3.71 -5.30 2.39
C GLU A 48 4.63 -5.11 3.61
#